data_AF-A0A2W1JMF8-F1
#
_entry.id   AF-A0A2W1JMF8-F1
#
_cell.length_a   1.000
_cell.length_b   1.000
_cell.length_c   1.000
_cell.angle_alpha   90.00
_cell.angle_beta   90.00
_cell.angle_gamma   90.00
#
_symmetry.space_group_name_H-M   'P 1'
#
loop_
_entity.id
_entity.type
_entity.pdbx_description
1 polymer ?
#
loop_
_entity_poly.entity_id
_entity_poly.type
_entity_poly.pdbx_seq_one_letter_code
_entity_poly.pdbx_strand_id
1 'polypeptide(L)' 'MLLDISQANAMQGNLFYRRDSEKAVALMSAIDQLNRIYGRRAVFFASEGCSQQWAMKRERCTPAFTTRWEELPVVR' A
#
# COMPACT_ATOMS: atom_id res chain seq x y z
N MET A 1 -0.19 15.46 3.40
CA MET A 1 -0.97 15.35 2.14
C MET A 1 -0.23 14.40 1.20
N LEU A 2 -0.92 13.48 0.54
CA LEU A 2 -0.36 12.55 -0.46
C LEU A 2 -0.41 13.20 -1.86
N LEU A 3 0.37 14.26 -2.09
CA LEU A 3 0.37 15.00 -3.35
C LEU A 3 1.16 14.30 -4.47
N ASP A 4 2.05 13.37 -4.11
CA ASP A 4 2.97 12.71 -5.03
C ASP A 4 2.47 11.38 -5.62
N ILE A 5 1.27 10.93 -5.23
CA ILE A 5 0.67 9.75 -5.86
C ILE A 5 -0.02 10.19 -7.15
N SER A 6 0.54 9.80 -8.29
CA SER A 6 -0.02 10.02 -9.62
C SER A 6 -0.12 8.70 -10.39
N GLN A 7 -0.91 8.67 -11.46
CA GLN A 7 -0.94 7.49 -12.33
C GLN A 7 0.40 7.34 -13.06
N ALA A 8 0.87 6.10 -13.23
CA ALA A 8 2.15 5.81 -13.88
C ALA A 8 2.28 6.44 -15.30
N ASN A 9 1.16 6.60 -16.01
CA ASN A 9 1.11 7.24 -17.33
C ASN A 9 1.03 8.78 -17.29
N ALA A 10 0.65 9.37 -16.15
CA ALA A 10 0.45 10.81 -15.97
C ALA A 10 1.75 11.54 -15.64
N MET A 11 2.83 10.81 -15.37
CA MET A 11 4.14 11.38 -15.07
C MET A 11 4.82 11.85 -16.37
N GLN A 12 5.05 13.16 -16.46
CA GLN A 12 5.83 13.75 -17.54
C GLN A 12 7.30 13.34 -17.37
N GLY A 13 7.83 12.65 -18.38
CA GLY A 13 9.25 12.28 -18.39
C GLY A 13 10.14 13.53 -18.49
N ASN A 14 11.37 13.42 -18.01
CA ASN A 14 12.40 14.43 -18.26
C ASN A 14 13.37 13.92 -19.34
N LEU A 15 14.18 14.81 -19.93
CA LEU A 15 15.08 14.46 -21.05
C LEU A 15 16.09 13.35 -20.70
N PHE A 16 16.41 13.18 -19.41
CA PHE A 16 17.44 12.28 -18.91
C PHE A 16 16.89 11.00 -18.25
N TYR A 17 15.58 10.90 -18.09
CA TYR A 17 14.93 9.82 -17.34
C TYR A 17 13.96 9.11 -18.27
N ARG A 18 14.35 7.89 -18.64
CA ARG A 18 13.49 6.99 -19.38
C ARG A 18 12.39 6.52 -18.41
N ARG A 19 11.13 6.60 -18.85
CA ARG A 19 9.97 6.03 -18.11
C ARG A 19 10.25 4.60 -17.68
N ASP A 20 9.59 4.17 -16.60
CA ASP A 20 9.66 2.84 -15.98
C ASP A 20 10.16 1.77 -16.95
N SER A 21 11.40 1.31 -16.72
CA SER A 21 11.96 0.25 -17.56
C SER A 21 11.08 -1.00 -17.47
N GLU A 22 11.01 -1.79 -18.55
CA GLU A 22 10.27 -3.06 -18.56
C GLU A 22 10.70 -3.97 -17.38
N LYS A 23 11.98 -3.90 -16.99
CA LYS A 23 12.52 -4.60 -15.82
C LYS A 23 11.89 -4.12 -14.50
N ALA A 24 11.70 -2.81 -14.34
CA ALA A 24 11.07 -2.24 -13.15
C ALA A 24 9.60 -2.66 -13.04
N VAL A 25 8.87 -2.67 -14.16
CA VAL A 25 7.48 -3.14 -14.21
C VAL A 25 7.39 -4.63 -13.86
N ALA A 26 8.26 -5.46 -14.43
CA ALA A 26 8.31 -6.89 -14.12
C ALA A 26 8.65 -7.16 -12.65
N LEU A 27 9.62 -6.42 -12.09
CA LEU A 27 9.99 -6.51 -10.69
C LEU A 27 8.82 -6.17 -9.76
N MET A 28 8.14 -5.04 -10.00
CA MET A 28 7.00 -4.62 -9.19
C MET A 28 5.86 -5.65 -9.24
N SER A 29 5.57 -6.19 -10.43
CA SER A 29 4.56 -7.27 -10.58
C SER A 29 4.93 -8.53 -9.80
N ALA A 30 6.21 -8.95 -9.82
CA ALA A 30 6.66 -10.10 -9.06
C ALA A 30 6.54 -9.89 -7.54
N ILE A 31 6.88 -8.69 -7.05
CA ILE A 31 6.73 -8.31 -5.64
C ILE A 31 5.25 -8.35 -5.23
N ASP A 32 4.36 -7.79 -6.06
CA ASP A 32 2.92 -7.79 -5.81
C ASP A 32 2.33 -9.21 -5.75
N GLN A 33 2.74 -10.08 -6.67
CA GLN A 33 2.34 -11.49 -6.67
C GLN A 33 2.78 -12.19 -5.38
N LEU A 34 4.03 -11.96 -4.96
CA LEU A 34 4.58 -12.57 -3.76
C LEU A 34 3.85 -12.09 -2.50
N ASN A 35 3.57 -10.79 -2.40
CA ASN A 35 2.77 -10.21 -1.32
C ASN A 35 1.31 -10.68 -1.33
N ARG A 36 0.75 -11.08 -2.48
CA ARG A 36 -0.60 -11.66 -2.55
C ARG A 36 -0.64 -13.09 -2.02
N ILE A 37 0.42 -13.87 -2.22
CA ILE A 37 0.50 -15.29 -1.80
C ILE A 37 0.89 -15.40 -0.33
N TYR A 38 1.96 -14.71 0.07
CA TYR A 38 2.56 -14.85 1.41
C TYR A 38 2.00 -13.86 2.44
N GLY A 39 1.10 -12.97 2.00
CA GLY A 39 0.50 -11.95 2.84
C GLY A 39 1.11 -10.57 2.62
N ARG A 40 0.36 -9.55 3.03
CA ARG A 40 0.71 -8.15 2.83
C ARG A 40 2.07 -7.85 3.48
N ARG A 41 2.99 -7.28 2.69
CA ARG A 41 4.34 -6.87 3.13
C ARG A 41 5.23 -8.07 3.52
N ALA A 42 5.01 -9.25 2.95
CA ALA A 42 5.93 -10.38 3.06
C ALA A 42 7.28 -10.08 2.40
N VAL A 43 7.28 -9.34 1.29
CA VAL A 43 8.49 -8.82 0.64
C VAL A 43 8.35 -7.33 0.39
N PHE A 44 9.42 -6.60 0.67
CA PHE A 44 9.48 -5.15 0.59
C PHE A 44 10.90 -4.67 0.27
N PHE A 45 11.04 -3.42 -0.14
CA PHE A 45 12.35 -2.86 -0.47
C PHE A 45 13.12 -2.53 0.82
N ALA A 46 14.38 -2.96 0.93
CA ALA A 46 15.20 -2.66 2.10
C ALA A 46 15.35 -1.14 2.36
N SER A 47 15.28 -0.32 1.31
CA SER A 47 15.34 1.14 1.38
C SER A 47 14.15 1.78 2.10
N GLU A 48 13.01 1.09 2.25
CA GLU A 48 11.85 1.63 2.96
C GLU A 48 11.94 1.47 4.50
N GLY A 49 12.96 0.75 4.98
CA GLY A 49 13.17 0.43 6.39
C GLY A 49 12.33 -0.75 6.88
N CYS A 50 12.91 -1.56 7.79
CA CYS A 50 12.24 -2.76 8.31
C CYS A 50 11.06 -2.44 9.25
N SER A 51 11.08 -1.29 9.92
CA SER A 51 10.04 -0.84 10.84
C SER A 51 9.39 0.44 10.34
N GLN A 52 8.10 0.38 10.00
CA GLN A 52 7.30 1.56 9.67
C GLN A 52 6.70 2.16 10.93
N GLN A 53 7.41 3.11 11.54
CA GLN A 53 6.92 3.87 12.69
C GLN A 53 5.66 4.71 12.36
N TRP A 54 5.44 4.99 11.07
CA TRP A 54 4.33 5.75 10.52
C TRP A 54 3.19 4.85 9.99
N ALA A 55 3.15 3.57 10.37
CA ALA A 55 2.01 2.70 10.08
C ALA A 55 0.71 3.26 10.70
N MET A 56 -0.42 2.96 10.07
CA MET A 56 -1.73 3.43 10.54
C MET A 56 -2.04 2.89 11.95
N LYS A 57 -1.93 3.74 12.96
CA LYS A 57 -2.26 3.39 14.37
C LYS A 57 -3.77 3.41 14.57
N ARG A 58 -4.42 2.26 14.44
CA ARG A 58 -5.86 2.06 14.71
C ARG A 58 -6.16 1.45 16.09
N GLU A 59 -5.21 1.54 17.02
CA GLU A 59 -5.31 0.98 18.38
C GLU A 59 -6.53 1.47 19.18
N ARG A 60 -7.10 2.63 18.80
CA ARG A 60 -8.27 3.24 19.43
C ARG A 60 -9.45 3.48 18.46
N CYS A 61 -9.62 2.61 17.47
CA CYS A 61 -10.83 2.66 16.65
C CYS A 61 -12.05 2.19 17.46
N THR A 62 -13.07 3.04 17.55
CA THR A 62 -14.40 2.64 18.02
C THR A 62 -15.03 1.65 17.04
N PRO A 63 -15.94 0.77 17.50
CA PRO A 63 -16.65 -0.12 16.59
C PRO A 63 -17.44 0.66 15.54
N ALA A 64 -17.54 0.09 14.36
CA ALA A 64 -18.13 0.66 13.16
C ALA A 64 -19.67 0.50 13.15
N PHE A 65 -20.33 1.06 14.16
CA PHE A 65 -21.77 0.88 14.40
C PHE A 65 -22.68 1.25 13.21
N THR A 66 -22.26 2.17 12.35
CA THR A 66 -23.09 2.65 11.22
C THR A 66 -22.77 1.96 9.90
N THR A 67 -21.65 1.25 9.81
CA THR A 67 -21.17 0.68 8.54
C THR A 67 -20.96 -0.83 8.59
N ARG A 68 -21.01 -1.46 9.76
CA ARG A 68 -20.92 -2.91 9.94
C ARG A 68 -21.92 -3.43 10.96
N TRP A 69 -22.83 -4.28 10.50
CA TRP A 69 -23.87 -4.92 11.34
C TRP A 69 -23.30 -5.81 12.44
N GLU A 70 -22.16 -6.46 12.20
CA GLU A 70 -21.47 -7.35 13.16
C GLU A 70 -20.91 -6.60 14.37
N GLU A 71 -20.72 -5.29 14.25
CA GLU A 71 -20.13 -4.45 15.30
C GLU A 71 -21.20 -3.74 16.14
N LEU A 72 -22.49 -4.02 15.89
CA LEU A 72 -23.61 -3.46 16.65
C LEU A 72 -23.75 -4.09 18.05
N PRO A 73 -24.11 -3.31 19.08
CA PRO A 73 -24.40 -3.85 20.40
C PRO A 73 -25.63 -4.77 20.35
N VAL A 74 -25.49 -6.01 20.82
CA VAL A 74 -26.60 -6.96 20.95
C VAL A 74 -27.16 -6.88 22.37
N VAL A 75 -28.46 -6.57 22.49
CA VAL A 75 -29.18 -6.63 23.77
C VAL A 75 -29.60 -8.09 24.01
N ARG A 76 -29.32 -8.59 25.22
CA ARG A 76 -29.79 -9.91 25.72
C ARG A 76 -30.90 -9.71 26.73
#